data_AF-A0A5V0IND2-F1
#
_entry.id   AF-A0A5V0IND2-F1
#
_cell.length_a   1.000
_cell.length_b   1.000
_cell.length_c   1.000
_cell.angle_alpha   90.00
_cell.angle_beta   90.00
_cell.angle_gamma   90.00
#
_symmetry.space_group_name_H-M   'P 1'
#
loop_
_entity.id
_entity.type
_entity.pdbx_description
1 polymer ?
#
loop_
_entity_poly.entity_id
_entity_poly.type
_entity_poly.pdbx_seq_one_letter_code
_entity_poly.pdbx_strand_id
1 'polypeptide(L)'
;MKYYNLIILTLLFFGNYSYSMEFKVAPSDNFDGVIYYTLHIEDAHRIRNVDIALEGNSNNVTVRQYYNFSCGWGEAFGVRLGMSSATEDGVLIFDNIYALDGQLNILFAKSYSRMENKWIDPINLNSSVCNRMGGGIKKDPLTNKNYIVDFESIEQGPFYLKDAGNITIKYIRDDFLKLVRTDVNGENIVDSIKNNNNKAPFVRTVFFMKIKSKMNIISLISWGDVMGEGGYYKTYAYIYDKNGIIRANEILNKDSSLSGYSSEKKPFKYKNASTIKDYILKNYGF
;
A
#
# COMPACT_ATOMS: atom_id res chain seq x y z
N MET A 1 -41.81 -19.53 -59.30
CA MET A 1 -40.49 -18.84 -59.15
C MET A 1 -40.74 -17.65 -58.24
N LYS A 2 -40.28 -17.67 -56.97
CA LYS A 2 -39.02 -17.06 -56.49
C LYS A 2 -38.89 -15.62 -57.04
N TYR A 3 -38.89 -14.55 -56.23
CA TYR A 3 -37.86 -14.26 -55.24
C TYR A 3 -38.37 -13.33 -54.11
N TYR A 4 -37.95 -13.64 -52.88
CA TYR A 4 -37.82 -12.74 -51.74
C TYR A 4 -36.81 -11.62 -52.07
N ASN A 5 -37.05 -10.39 -51.62
CA ASN A 5 -36.02 -9.37 -51.37
C ASN A 5 -36.55 -8.40 -50.30
N LEU A 6 -36.16 -8.59 -49.04
CA LEU A 6 -34.99 -7.99 -48.38
C LEU A 6 -35.38 -6.67 -47.69
N ILE A 7 -35.77 -6.83 -46.41
CA ILE A 7 -35.83 -5.78 -45.40
C ILE A 7 -34.40 -5.25 -45.22
N ILE A 8 -34.16 -4.00 -45.60
CA ILE A 8 -32.94 -3.28 -45.22
C ILE A 8 -33.15 -2.77 -43.80
N LEU A 9 -32.63 -3.54 -42.85
CA LEU A 9 -32.47 -3.14 -41.47
C LEU A 9 -31.24 -2.21 -41.40
N THR A 10 -31.43 -0.89 -41.44
CA THR A 10 -30.39 0.05 -41.07
C THR A 10 -30.20 0.01 -39.55
N LEU A 11 -29.42 -0.96 -39.08
CA LEU A 11 -28.75 -0.88 -37.78
C LEU A 11 -27.72 0.23 -37.87
N LEU A 12 -28.12 1.43 -37.46
CA LEU A 12 -27.18 2.46 -37.02
C LEU A 12 -26.45 1.90 -35.79
N PHE A 13 -25.33 1.23 -36.03
CA PHE A 13 -24.30 1.08 -35.03
C PHE A 13 -23.79 2.49 -34.70
N PHE A 14 -24.41 3.14 -33.72
CA PHE A 14 -23.68 4.09 -32.89
C PHE A 14 -22.65 3.27 -32.15
N GLY A 15 -21.51 3.02 -32.82
CA GLY A 15 -20.31 2.60 -32.13
C GLY A 15 -20.01 3.69 -31.13
N ASN A 16 -20.27 3.42 -29.85
CA ASN A 16 -19.59 4.14 -28.79
C ASN A 16 -18.11 4.01 -29.14
N TYR A 17 -17.49 5.12 -29.54
CA TYR A 17 -16.04 5.19 -29.60
C TYR A 17 -15.56 4.94 -28.18
N SER A 18 -15.25 3.68 -27.86
CA SER A 18 -14.49 3.34 -26.67
C SER A 18 -13.11 3.95 -26.90
N TYR A 19 -12.92 5.18 -26.40
CA TYR A 19 -11.61 5.78 -26.29
C TYR A 19 -10.80 4.91 -25.34
N SER A 20 -10.04 3.96 -25.89
CA SER A 20 -9.13 3.14 -25.11
C SER A 20 -7.81 3.89 -24.95
N MET A 21 -7.48 4.28 -23.73
CA MET A 21 -6.15 4.74 -23.40
C MET A 21 -5.21 3.52 -23.33
N GLU A 22 -4.11 3.58 -24.07
CA GLU A 22 -3.09 2.53 -24.09
C GLU A 22 -1.90 2.94 -23.23
N PHE A 23 -1.35 1.97 -22.47
CA PHE A 23 -0.16 2.17 -21.65
C PHE A 23 0.92 1.16 -22.05
N LYS A 24 2.10 1.65 -22.41
CA LYS A 24 3.27 0.84 -22.78
C LYS A 24 4.47 1.31 -22.00
N VAL A 25 5.29 0.37 -21.50
CA VAL A 25 6.57 0.68 -20.87
C VAL A 25 7.70 0.20 -21.77
N ALA A 26 8.70 1.05 -21.97
CA ALA A 26 9.89 0.73 -22.76
C ALA A 26 11.15 1.21 -22.01
N PRO A 27 12.29 0.49 -22.14
CA PRO A 27 13.57 0.99 -21.64
C PRO A 27 13.89 2.36 -22.25
N SER A 28 14.47 3.25 -21.45
CA SER A 28 14.87 4.59 -21.88
C SER A 28 16.40 4.72 -21.85
N ASP A 29 16.93 5.33 -20.80
CA ASP A 29 18.32 5.72 -20.65
C ASP A 29 18.81 5.39 -19.24
N ASN A 30 20.11 5.55 -19.02
CA ASN A 30 20.73 5.43 -17.72
C ASN A 30 21.41 6.76 -17.40
N PHE A 31 21.15 7.30 -16.21
CA PHE A 31 21.78 8.51 -15.73
C PHE A 31 22.25 8.30 -14.30
N ASP A 32 23.55 8.53 -14.06
CA ASP A 32 24.19 8.40 -12.74
C ASP A 32 23.91 7.07 -12.03
N GLY A 33 23.93 5.98 -12.80
CA GLY A 33 23.67 4.62 -12.29
C GLY A 33 22.19 4.27 -12.10
N VAL A 34 21.27 5.23 -12.28
CA VAL A 34 19.82 4.99 -12.25
C VAL A 34 19.34 4.61 -13.65
N ILE A 35 18.68 3.45 -13.75
CA ILE A 35 18.05 2.98 -14.99
C ILE A 35 16.65 3.59 -15.10
N TYR A 36 16.34 4.18 -16.24
CA TYR A 36 15.04 4.75 -16.54
C TYR A 36 14.30 3.95 -17.61
N TYR A 37 12.98 3.90 -17.44
CA TYR A 37 12.03 3.48 -18.45
C TYR A 37 11.13 4.66 -18.80
N THR A 38 10.49 4.60 -19.96
CA THR A 38 9.42 5.53 -20.33
C THR A 38 8.08 4.80 -20.29
N LEU A 39 7.13 5.36 -19.56
CA LEU A 39 5.72 5.04 -19.68
C LEU A 39 5.13 5.89 -20.81
N HIS A 40 4.87 5.25 -21.95
CA HIS A 40 4.12 5.80 -23.07
C HIS A 40 2.63 5.64 -22.81
N ILE A 41 1.91 6.77 -22.84
CA ILE A 41 0.47 6.85 -22.66
C ILE A 41 -0.10 7.45 -23.94
N GLU A 42 -0.97 6.71 -24.60
CA GLU A 42 -1.50 7.10 -25.90
C GLU A 42 -3.03 6.97 -25.90
N ASP A 43 -3.68 7.95 -26.53
CA ASP A 43 -5.03 7.80 -27.04
C ASP A 43 -5.03 8.08 -28.55
N ALA A 44 -6.20 8.03 -29.20
CA ALA A 44 -6.32 8.18 -30.65
C ALA A 44 -5.71 9.49 -31.23
N HIS A 45 -5.45 10.51 -30.41
CA HIS A 45 -5.02 11.83 -30.87
C HIS A 45 -3.82 12.40 -30.11
N ARG A 46 -3.44 11.82 -28.96
CA ARG A 46 -2.47 12.40 -28.05
C ARG A 46 -1.53 11.35 -27.50
N ILE A 47 -0.31 11.78 -27.23
CA ILE A 47 0.74 10.99 -26.59
C ILE A 47 1.29 11.77 -25.41
N ARG A 48 1.53 11.07 -24.30
CA ARG A 48 2.26 11.58 -23.15
C ARG A 48 3.30 10.55 -22.72
N ASN A 49 4.50 11.04 -22.42
CA ASN A 49 5.59 10.23 -21.88
C ASN A 49 5.86 10.62 -20.43
N VAL A 50 6.04 9.62 -19.58
CA VAL A 50 6.44 9.79 -18.18
C VAL A 50 7.70 8.99 -17.94
N ASP A 51 8.73 9.63 -17.38
CA ASP A 51 9.97 8.94 -17.00
C ASP A 51 9.71 8.12 -15.74
N ILE A 52 10.27 6.91 -15.70
CA ILE A 52 10.12 5.95 -14.61
C ILE A 52 11.51 5.51 -14.17
N ALA A 53 11.98 6.02 -13.02
CA ALA A 53 13.20 5.51 -12.40
C ALA A 53 12.96 4.10 -11.85
N LEU A 54 13.90 3.18 -12.06
CA LEU A 54 13.91 1.91 -11.35
C LEU A 54 14.37 2.11 -9.91
N GLU A 55 13.67 1.48 -8.97
CA GLU A 55 13.94 1.57 -7.54
C GLU A 55 14.80 0.39 -7.04
N GLY A 56 15.72 0.68 -6.12
CA GLY A 56 16.63 -0.31 -5.54
C GLY A 56 17.53 -0.96 -6.60
N ASN A 57 17.59 -2.30 -6.60
CA ASN A 57 18.30 -3.08 -7.62
C ASN A 57 17.36 -3.70 -8.68
N SER A 58 16.15 -3.12 -8.84
CA SER A 58 15.23 -3.55 -9.89
C SER A 58 15.88 -3.42 -11.26
N ASN A 59 15.64 -4.38 -12.15
CA ASN A 59 16.18 -4.37 -13.52
C ASN A 59 15.10 -4.18 -14.60
N ASN A 60 13.84 -4.22 -14.21
CA ASN A 60 12.70 -4.10 -15.12
C ASN A 60 11.49 -3.48 -14.41
N VAL A 61 10.60 -2.90 -15.22
CA VAL A 61 9.27 -2.45 -14.84
C VAL A 61 8.24 -3.07 -15.77
N THR A 62 7.10 -3.47 -15.23
CA THR A 62 6.06 -4.15 -15.99
C THR A 62 4.70 -3.58 -15.69
N VAL A 63 3.83 -3.50 -16.69
CA VAL A 63 2.41 -3.20 -16.47
C VAL A 63 1.77 -4.38 -15.76
N ARG A 64 1.18 -4.14 -14.59
CA ARG A 64 0.55 -5.18 -13.75
C ARG A 64 -0.97 -5.14 -13.78
N GLN A 65 -1.55 -3.96 -13.94
CA GLN A 65 -2.99 -3.76 -13.86
C GLN A 65 -3.40 -2.47 -14.55
N TYR A 66 -4.59 -2.45 -15.14
CA TYR A 66 -5.25 -1.26 -15.66
C TYR A 66 -6.43 -0.91 -14.77
N TYR A 67 -6.78 0.37 -14.71
CA TYR A 67 -7.90 0.88 -13.93
C TYR A 67 -8.78 1.79 -14.77
N ASN A 68 -10.07 1.74 -14.50
CA ASN A 68 -11.04 2.74 -14.93
C ASN A 68 -11.71 3.31 -13.68
N PHE A 69 -11.73 4.63 -13.58
CA PHE A 69 -12.33 5.37 -12.48
C PHE A 69 -13.48 6.21 -13.01
N SER A 70 -14.65 6.09 -12.37
CA SER A 70 -15.81 6.92 -12.67
C SER A 70 -15.96 7.96 -11.57
N CYS A 71 -15.62 9.20 -11.90
CA CYS A 71 -15.62 10.32 -10.98
C CYS A 71 -16.77 11.28 -11.29
N GLY A 72 -17.19 12.09 -10.31
CA GLY A 72 -18.30 13.04 -10.51
C GLY A 72 -18.04 14.09 -11.60
N TRP A 73 -16.77 14.32 -11.95
CA TRP A 73 -16.36 15.24 -13.01
C TRP A 73 -16.04 14.54 -14.35
N GLY A 74 -16.10 13.21 -14.43
CA GLY A 74 -15.80 12.45 -15.65
C GLY A 74 -15.03 11.15 -15.40
N GLU A 75 -14.48 10.57 -16.47
CA GLU A 75 -13.71 9.33 -16.42
C GLU A 75 -12.21 9.59 -16.26
N ALA A 76 -11.54 8.67 -15.57
CA ALA A 76 -10.10 8.57 -15.53
C ALA A 76 -9.62 7.14 -15.78
N PHE A 77 -8.45 7.04 -16.39
CA PHE A 77 -7.81 5.79 -16.77
C PHE A 77 -6.49 5.69 -16.04
N GLY A 78 -6.18 4.51 -15.52
CA GLY A 78 -4.97 4.32 -14.76
C GLY A 78 -4.23 3.04 -15.09
N VAL A 79 -2.98 3.00 -14.65
CA VAL A 79 -2.09 1.86 -14.80
C VAL A 79 -1.30 1.68 -13.50
N ARG A 80 -1.13 0.42 -13.09
CA ARG A 80 -0.16 0.01 -12.08
C ARG A 80 1.05 -0.59 -12.76
N LEU A 81 2.20 -0.01 -12.48
CA LEU A 81 3.49 -0.55 -12.84
C LEU A 81 4.11 -1.25 -11.62
N GLY A 82 4.68 -2.42 -11.83
CA GLY A 82 5.34 -3.19 -10.78
C GLY A 82 6.82 -3.39 -11.09
N MET A 83 7.66 -3.16 -10.08
CA MET A 83 9.10 -3.43 -10.06
C MET A 83 9.43 -4.33 -8.87
N SER A 84 10.54 -5.07 -8.94
CA SER A 84 11.00 -5.94 -7.86
C SER A 84 12.49 -5.81 -7.67
N SER A 85 12.90 -5.60 -6.42
CA SER A 85 14.27 -5.49 -5.97
C SER A 85 14.56 -6.61 -4.96
N ALA A 86 15.59 -7.42 -5.22
CA ALA A 86 16.01 -8.47 -4.29
C ALA A 86 16.89 -7.87 -3.18
N THR A 87 16.58 -8.14 -1.92
CA THR A 87 17.34 -7.70 -0.75
C THR A 87 17.68 -8.87 0.15
N GLU A 88 18.57 -8.68 1.13
CA GLU A 88 18.89 -9.71 2.14
C GLU A 88 17.66 -10.14 2.96
N ASP A 89 16.74 -9.20 3.20
CA ASP A 89 15.51 -9.43 3.98
C ASP A 89 14.35 -10.02 3.14
N GLY A 90 14.56 -10.21 1.83
CA GLY A 90 13.57 -10.72 0.89
C GLY A 90 13.35 -9.81 -0.32
N VAL A 91 12.32 -10.10 -1.10
CA VAL A 91 12.00 -9.31 -2.30
C VAL A 91 11.15 -8.10 -1.91
N LEU A 92 11.67 -6.91 -2.20
CA LEU A 92 10.96 -5.65 -2.10
C LEU A 92 10.26 -5.35 -3.43
N ILE A 93 8.97 -5.04 -3.38
CA ILE A 93 8.15 -4.70 -4.54
C ILE A 93 7.84 -3.21 -4.51
N PHE A 94 7.91 -2.57 -5.68
CA PHE A 94 7.45 -1.20 -5.88
C PHE A 94 6.27 -1.20 -6.84
N ASP A 95 5.12 -0.71 -6.37
CA ASP A 95 3.90 -0.53 -7.16
C ASP A 95 3.69 0.97 -7.41
N ASN A 96 3.88 1.40 -8.65
CA ASN A 96 3.64 2.78 -9.07
C ASN A 96 2.29 2.87 -9.77
N ILE A 97 1.37 3.67 -9.25
CA ILE A 97 0.05 3.88 -9.82
C ILE A 97 -0.01 5.27 -10.42
N TYR A 98 -0.43 5.34 -11.69
CA TYR A 98 -0.74 6.57 -12.39
C TYR A 98 -2.21 6.57 -12.79
N ALA A 99 -2.89 7.71 -12.66
CA ALA A 99 -4.21 7.91 -13.23
C ALA A 99 -4.29 9.25 -13.96
N LEU A 100 -4.93 9.25 -15.13
CA LEU A 100 -5.03 10.38 -16.03
C LEU A 100 -6.47 10.62 -16.48
N ASP A 101 -6.80 11.88 -16.78
CA ASP A 101 -8.07 12.20 -17.45
C ASP A 101 -8.01 11.90 -18.95
N GLY A 102 -9.16 12.04 -19.61
CA GLY A 102 -9.25 11.97 -21.06
C GLY A 102 -8.54 13.10 -21.81
N GLN A 103 -7.66 13.90 -21.19
CA GLN A 103 -6.73 14.83 -21.83
C GLN A 103 -5.26 14.46 -21.60
N LEU A 104 -5.01 13.29 -21.01
CA LEU A 104 -3.69 12.84 -20.57
C LEU A 104 -3.08 13.75 -19.50
N ASN A 105 -3.88 14.51 -18.74
CA ASN A 105 -3.38 15.18 -17.54
C ASN A 105 -3.27 14.15 -16.43
N ILE A 106 -2.13 14.11 -15.73
CA ILE A 106 -1.99 13.24 -14.55
C ILE A 106 -2.78 13.84 -13.39
N LEU A 107 -3.74 13.06 -12.91
CA LEU A 107 -4.62 13.40 -11.80
C LEU A 107 -4.10 12.85 -10.47
N PHE A 108 -3.39 11.73 -10.55
CA PHE A 108 -2.89 10.97 -9.40
C PHE A 108 -1.62 10.24 -9.82
N ALA A 109 -0.60 10.32 -8.98
CA ALA A 109 0.56 9.44 -9.07
C ALA A 109 1.01 9.09 -7.65
N LYS A 110 1.15 7.80 -7.34
CA LYS A 110 1.63 7.35 -6.04
C LYS A 110 2.45 6.08 -6.18
N SER A 111 3.52 6.01 -5.41
CA SER A 111 4.41 4.85 -5.32
C SER A 111 4.25 4.18 -3.97
N TYR A 112 4.17 2.85 -3.97
CA TYR A 112 4.12 2.03 -2.78
C TYR A 112 5.30 1.06 -2.80
N SER A 113 6.14 1.07 -1.77
CA SER A 113 7.09 -0.02 -1.52
C SER A 113 6.51 -0.99 -0.49
N ARG A 114 6.75 -2.29 -0.67
CA ARG A 114 6.28 -3.34 0.25
C ARG A 114 7.07 -4.62 0.09
N MET A 115 7.15 -5.43 1.14
CA MET A 115 7.65 -6.80 1.01
C MET A 115 6.74 -7.64 0.12
N GLU A 116 7.33 -8.63 -0.56
CA GLU A 116 6.61 -9.50 -1.49
C GLU A 116 5.42 -10.21 -0.82
N ASN A 117 4.23 -9.77 -1.21
CA ASN A 117 2.96 -10.35 -0.84
C ASN A 117 1.94 -10.11 -1.97
N LYS A 118 0.71 -10.61 -1.80
CA LYS A 118 -0.34 -10.34 -2.77
C LYS A 118 -0.71 -8.86 -2.73
N TRP A 119 -0.66 -8.19 -3.89
CA TRP A 119 -1.15 -6.83 -4.04
C TRP A 119 -2.65 -6.74 -3.70
N ILE A 120 -3.00 -5.70 -2.96
CA ILE A 120 -4.37 -5.31 -2.65
C ILE A 120 -4.46 -3.82 -2.93
N ASP A 121 -5.38 -3.42 -3.81
CA ASP A 121 -5.63 -2.01 -4.08
C ASP A 121 -6.00 -1.27 -2.76
N PRO A 122 -5.44 -0.07 -2.52
CA PRO A 122 -5.87 0.77 -1.40
C PRO A 122 -7.38 1.01 -1.46
N ILE A 123 -8.08 0.86 -0.34
CA ILE A 123 -9.55 1.01 -0.29
C ILE A 123 -10.00 2.41 -0.74
N ASN A 124 -9.20 3.43 -0.44
CA ASN A 124 -9.41 4.81 -0.87
C ASN A 124 -8.83 5.12 -2.26
N LEU A 125 -8.41 4.15 -3.07
CA LEU A 125 -7.78 4.47 -4.37
C LEU A 125 -8.75 5.25 -5.27
N ASN A 126 -10.00 4.80 -5.39
CA ASN A 126 -11.00 5.48 -6.23
C ASN A 126 -11.28 6.91 -5.73
N SER A 127 -11.50 7.10 -4.43
CA SER A 127 -11.73 8.43 -3.87
C SER A 127 -10.50 9.32 -3.97
N SER A 128 -9.30 8.76 -3.81
CA SER A 128 -8.02 9.46 -3.98
C SER A 128 -7.87 9.98 -5.42
N VAL A 129 -8.13 9.15 -6.43
CA VAL A 129 -8.10 9.59 -7.82
C VAL A 129 -9.18 10.64 -8.10
N CYS A 130 -10.42 10.38 -7.71
CA CYS A 130 -11.54 11.29 -8.00
C CYS A 130 -11.44 12.63 -7.27
N ASN A 131 -10.81 12.67 -6.10
CA ASN A 131 -10.53 13.89 -5.36
C ASN A 131 -9.15 14.48 -5.66
N ARG A 132 -8.39 13.87 -6.59
CA ARG A 132 -7.03 14.29 -7.00
C ARG A 132 -6.06 14.37 -5.80
N MET A 133 -6.21 13.45 -4.86
CA MET A 133 -5.37 13.30 -3.67
C MET A 133 -4.25 12.30 -3.97
N GLY A 134 -3.02 12.77 -4.13
CA GLY A 134 -1.87 11.90 -4.39
C GLY A 134 -0.88 12.60 -5.31
N GLY A 135 -0.07 13.48 -4.70
CA GLY A 135 0.78 14.48 -5.36
C GLY A 135 1.38 13.94 -6.65
N GLY A 136 0.94 14.52 -7.77
CA GLY A 136 1.32 14.08 -9.10
C GLY A 136 2.82 14.13 -9.36
N ILE A 137 3.21 13.86 -10.59
CA ILE A 137 4.63 13.83 -10.95
C ILE A 137 5.25 15.24 -10.92
N LYS A 138 6.52 15.31 -10.51
CA LYS A 138 7.37 16.50 -10.64
C LYS A 138 8.58 16.20 -11.52
N LYS A 139 9.27 17.26 -11.93
CA LYS A 139 10.54 17.18 -12.63
C LYS A 139 11.68 17.36 -11.65
N ASP A 140 12.61 16.41 -11.64
CA ASP A 140 13.85 16.52 -10.90
C ASP A 140 14.71 17.65 -11.50
N PRO A 141 15.19 18.64 -10.72
CA PRO A 141 15.91 19.79 -11.26
C PRO A 141 17.26 19.47 -11.93
N LEU A 142 17.89 18.34 -11.58
CA LEU A 142 19.21 17.97 -12.08
C LEU A 142 19.11 17.18 -13.39
N THR A 143 18.23 16.19 -13.42
CA THR A 143 18.06 15.25 -14.52
C THR A 143 16.97 15.68 -15.49
N ASN A 144 16.07 16.58 -15.07
CA ASN A 144 14.84 16.93 -15.76
C ASN A 144 13.95 15.70 -16.06
N LYS A 145 14.09 14.62 -15.27
CA LYS A 145 13.26 13.41 -15.35
C LYS A 145 12.05 13.53 -14.43
N ASN A 146 10.96 12.86 -14.81
CA ASN A 146 9.78 12.77 -13.97
C ASN A 146 10.04 11.88 -12.74
N TYR A 147 9.47 12.24 -11.60
CA TYR A 147 9.41 11.39 -10.40
C TYR A 147 8.06 11.55 -9.68
N ILE A 148 7.63 10.48 -9.01
CA ILE A 148 6.44 10.51 -8.15
C ILE A 148 6.78 11.19 -6.83
N VAL A 149 5.96 12.15 -6.41
CA VAL A 149 6.17 12.88 -5.14
C VAL A 149 5.61 12.12 -3.94
N ASP A 150 4.45 11.46 -4.12
CA ASP A 150 3.80 10.70 -3.06
C ASP A 150 4.34 9.26 -3.03
N PHE A 151 5.21 8.98 -2.08
CA PHE A 151 5.80 7.67 -1.83
C PHE A 151 5.39 7.16 -0.45
N GLU A 152 4.98 5.90 -0.38
CA GLU A 152 4.62 5.23 0.87
C GLU A 152 5.34 3.89 1.01
N SER A 153 6.07 3.72 2.10
CA SER A 153 6.70 2.45 2.45
C SER A 153 5.80 1.64 3.38
N ILE A 154 5.18 0.59 2.87
CA ILE A 154 4.32 -0.31 3.64
C ILE A 154 5.17 -1.42 4.24
N GLU A 155 5.25 -1.43 5.57
CA GLU A 155 6.00 -2.45 6.30
C GLU A 155 5.16 -3.72 6.50
N GLN A 156 3.87 -3.58 6.85
CA GLN A 156 2.92 -4.68 6.92
C GLN A 156 1.49 -4.25 6.62
N GLY A 157 0.73 -5.16 6.01
CA GLY A 157 -0.67 -4.96 5.62
C GLY A 157 -0.81 -4.68 4.12
N PRO A 158 -1.97 -4.16 3.68
CA PRO A 158 -3.14 -3.84 4.50
C PRO A 158 -3.84 -5.08 5.09
N PHE A 159 -4.42 -4.93 6.27
CA PHE A 159 -5.25 -5.95 6.94
C PHE A 159 -6.65 -5.41 7.17
N TYR A 160 -7.68 -6.15 6.73
CA TYR A 160 -9.07 -5.79 7.02
C TYR A 160 -9.37 -5.94 8.51
N LEU A 161 -10.03 -4.92 9.08
CA LEU A 161 -10.59 -5.02 10.42
C LEU A 161 -11.76 -6.01 10.43
N LYS A 162 -11.66 -7.04 11.26
CA LYS A 162 -12.71 -8.06 11.39
C LYS A 162 -13.96 -7.43 12.00
N ASP A 163 -15.13 -7.76 11.48
CA ASP A 163 -16.42 -7.26 11.98
C ASP A 163 -16.61 -5.72 11.89
N ALA A 164 -15.82 -5.00 11.06
CA ALA A 164 -15.86 -3.53 10.95
C ALA A 164 -15.93 -2.99 9.51
N GLY A 165 -16.47 -3.77 8.57
CA GLY A 165 -16.69 -3.33 7.17
C GLY A 165 -15.40 -3.15 6.34
N ASN A 166 -15.46 -2.28 5.32
CA ASN A 166 -14.35 -1.98 4.41
C ASN A 166 -13.38 -0.97 5.05
N ILE A 167 -12.76 -1.38 6.15
CA ILE A 167 -11.75 -0.62 6.86
C ILE A 167 -10.52 -1.50 7.00
N THR A 168 -9.37 -0.97 6.60
CA THR A 168 -8.09 -1.65 6.76
C THR A 168 -7.18 -0.92 7.71
N ILE A 169 -6.22 -1.65 8.26
CA ILE A 169 -5.03 -1.07 8.88
C ILE A 169 -3.78 -1.48 8.11
N LYS A 170 -2.77 -0.65 8.14
CA LYS A 170 -1.42 -0.96 7.67
C LYS A 170 -0.40 -0.29 8.58
N TYR A 171 0.79 -0.85 8.56
CA TYR A 171 1.96 -0.22 9.14
C TYR A 171 2.78 0.39 8.01
N ILE A 172 3.04 1.69 8.11
CA ILE A 172 3.90 2.40 7.17
C ILE A 172 5.16 2.88 7.87
N ARG A 173 6.26 2.88 7.12
CA ARG A 173 7.56 3.35 7.56
C ARG A 173 7.86 4.72 6.96
N ASP A 174 8.25 5.63 7.85
CA ASP A 174 8.76 6.96 7.57
C ASP A 174 9.89 7.23 8.60
N ASP A 175 10.01 8.44 9.15
CA ASP A 175 10.83 8.73 10.34
C ASP A 175 10.53 7.79 11.53
N PHE A 176 9.24 7.43 11.67
CA PHE A 176 8.71 6.52 12.68
C PHE A 176 7.85 5.44 12.03
N LEU A 177 7.58 4.37 12.78
CA LEU A 177 6.60 3.37 12.37
C LEU A 177 5.20 3.87 12.71
N LYS A 178 4.33 4.04 11.72
CA LYS A 178 2.97 4.56 11.92
C LYS A 178 1.95 3.44 11.70
N LEU A 179 1.01 3.29 12.64
CA LEU A 179 -0.21 2.51 12.42
C LEU A 179 -1.23 3.41 11.74
N VAL A 180 -1.66 3.05 10.53
CA VAL A 180 -2.60 3.84 9.73
C VAL A 180 -3.88 3.05 9.56
N ARG A 181 -5.01 3.71 9.82
CA ARG A 181 -6.36 3.25 9.46
C ARG A 181 -6.74 3.86 8.11
N THR A 182 -7.20 3.04 7.20
CA THR A 182 -7.70 3.47 5.89
C THR A 182 -9.15 3.01 5.72
N ASP A 183 -10.02 3.93 5.31
CA ASP A 183 -11.35 3.63 4.79
C ASP A 183 -11.55 4.32 3.43
N VAL A 184 -12.75 4.25 2.85
CA VAL A 184 -13.04 4.88 1.55
C VAL A 184 -12.85 6.40 1.52
N ASN A 185 -12.88 7.08 2.66
CA ASN A 185 -12.74 8.54 2.74
C ASN A 185 -11.28 8.98 2.88
N GLY A 186 -10.39 8.07 3.27
CA GLY A 186 -8.97 8.35 3.35
C GLY A 186 -8.28 7.66 4.52
N GLU A 187 -7.18 8.25 4.95
CA GLU A 187 -6.26 7.67 5.93
C GLU A 187 -6.21 8.49 7.21
N ASN A 188 -6.06 7.80 8.34
CA ASN A 188 -5.86 8.41 9.64
C ASN A 188 -4.73 7.70 10.38
N ILE A 189 -3.78 8.45 10.93
CA ILE A 189 -2.73 7.92 11.79
C ILE A 189 -3.35 7.59 13.15
N VAL A 190 -3.30 6.32 13.52
CA VAL A 190 -3.81 5.80 14.80
C VAL A 190 -2.75 5.91 15.89
N ASP A 191 -1.51 5.56 15.55
CA ASP A 191 -0.36 5.64 16.46
C ASP A 191 0.94 5.88 15.68
N SER A 192 1.93 6.46 16.35
CA SER A 192 3.28 6.69 15.85
C SER A 192 4.29 6.12 16.85
N ILE A 193 4.87 4.98 16.48
CA ILE A 193 5.79 4.21 17.29
C ILE A 193 7.20 4.70 17.03
N LYS A 194 7.79 5.32 18.06
CA LYS A 194 9.11 5.96 17.99
C LYS A 194 10.25 4.96 17.92
N ASN A 195 11.39 5.43 17.44
CA ASN A 195 12.67 4.75 17.58
C ASN A 195 13.03 4.57 19.06
N ASN A 196 13.74 3.49 19.39
CA ASN A 196 14.19 3.17 20.74
C ASN A 196 15.70 2.98 20.72
N ASN A 197 16.43 3.77 21.51
CA ASN A 197 17.91 3.77 21.54
C ASN A 197 18.53 3.84 20.13
N ASN A 198 18.03 4.77 19.30
CA ASN A 198 18.42 4.96 17.89
C ASN A 198 18.23 3.74 16.98
N LYS A 199 17.48 2.73 17.42
CA LYS A 199 17.09 1.60 16.59
C LYS A 199 15.70 1.84 16.01
N ALA A 200 15.48 1.45 14.76
CA ALA A 200 14.18 1.51 14.12
C ALA A 200 13.26 0.39 14.65
N PRO A 201 11.96 0.67 14.88
CA PRO A 201 10.96 -0.37 15.12
C PRO A 201 10.69 -1.19 13.87
N PHE A 202 10.48 -2.50 14.07
CA PHE A 202 10.05 -3.46 13.08
C PHE A 202 8.81 -4.22 13.55
N VAL A 203 7.82 -4.39 12.67
CA VAL A 203 6.62 -5.19 12.88
C VAL A 203 6.95 -6.67 12.73
N ARG A 204 6.86 -7.41 13.84
CA ARG A 204 7.10 -8.87 13.86
C ARG A 204 5.85 -9.67 13.54
N THR A 205 4.72 -9.27 14.09
CA THR A 205 3.43 -9.91 13.81
C THR A 205 2.29 -8.96 14.10
N VAL A 206 1.23 -9.07 13.33
CA VAL A 206 -0.06 -8.39 13.56
C VAL A 206 -1.15 -9.46 13.51
N PHE A 207 -2.03 -9.45 14.51
CA PHE A 207 -3.17 -10.36 14.54
C PHE A 207 -4.36 -9.74 15.28
N PHE A 208 -5.52 -10.36 15.09
CA PHE A 208 -6.77 -9.91 15.68
C PHE A 208 -7.31 -10.94 16.65
N MET A 209 -7.76 -10.50 17.83
CA MET A 209 -8.42 -11.37 18.81
C MET A 209 -9.51 -10.64 19.60
N LYS A 210 -10.51 -11.40 20.08
CA LYS A 210 -11.51 -10.90 21.02
C LYS A 210 -10.96 -11.00 22.44
N ILE A 211 -11.09 -9.92 23.21
CA ILE A 211 -10.76 -9.84 24.64
C ILE A 211 -11.95 -9.17 25.33
N LYS A 212 -12.61 -9.87 26.27
CA LYS A 212 -13.85 -9.39 26.92
C LYS A 212 -14.92 -8.91 25.91
N SER A 213 -15.13 -9.70 24.85
CA SER A 213 -16.04 -9.39 23.72
C SER A 213 -15.66 -8.19 22.85
N LYS A 214 -14.52 -7.54 23.08
CA LYS A 214 -14.03 -6.43 22.25
C LYS A 214 -12.98 -6.91 21.26
N MET A 215 -13.10 -6.50 20.01
CA MET A 215 -12.06 -6.78 19.01
C MET A 215 -10.81 -5.95 19.31
N ASN A 216 -9.67 -6.61 19.22
CA ASN A 216 -8.37 -5.98 19.39
C ASN A 216 -7.48 -6.24 18.17
N ILE A 217 -6.69 -5.23 17.80
CA ILE A 217 -5.49 -5.34 16.99
C ILE A 217 -4.34 -5.56 17.98
N ILE A 218 -3.59 -6.64 17.80
CA ILE A 218 -2.39 -6.94 18.60
C ILE A 218 -1.20 -6.98 17.66
N SER A 219 -0.18 -6.19 17.98
CA SER A 219 1.02 -6.03 17.17
C SER A 219 2.26 -6.22 18.03
N LEU A 220 3.14 -7.13 17.64
CA LEU A 220 4.46 -7.26 18.25
C LEU A 220 5.45 -6.40 17.47
N ILE A 221 6.06 -5.44 18.15
CA ILE A 221 7.09 -4.57 17.59
C ILE A 221 8.41 -4.86 18.27
N SER A 222 9.50 -4.83 17.52
CA SER A 222 10.86 -4.96 18.06
C SER A 222 11.78 -3.86 17.59
N TRP A 223 12.84 -3.60 18.35
CA TRP A 223 13.90 -2.66 18.01
C TRP A 223 15.25 -3.36 18.12
N GLY A 224 16.06 -3.28 17.07
CA GLY A 224 17.32 -3.99 16.95
C GLY A 224 17.23 -5.35 16.26
N ASP A 225 18.34 -6.09 16.28
CA ASP A 225 18.60 -7.16 15.32
C ASP A 225 17.48 -8.17 15.18
N VAL A 226 17.19 -8.44 13.91
CA VAL A 226 16.05 -9.20 13.39
C VAL A 226 16.01 -10.64 13.88
N MET A 227 17.12 -11.15 14.43
CA MET A 227 17.25 -12.55 14.88
C MET A 227 18.14 -12.72 16.14
N GLY A 228 18.49 -11.67 16.88
CA GLY A 228 19.58 -11.71 17.88
C GLY A 228 19.25 -11.44 19.36
N GLU A 229 20.27 -11.62 20.21
CA GLU A 229 20.33 -11.05 21.57
C GLU A 229 20.28 -9.51 21.54
N GLY A 230 19.75 -8.90 22.61
CA GLY A 230 19.80 -7.44 22.80
C GLY A 230 18.68 -6.65 22.11
N GLY A 231 17.76 -7.32 21.42
CA GLY A 231 16.54 -6.71 20.88
C GLY A 231 15.55 -6.34 22.00
N TYR A 232 14.94 -5.15 21.91
CA TYR A 232 13.80 -4.78 22.75
C TYR A 232 12.50 -5.13 22.02
N TYR A 233 11.54 -5.72 22.73
CA TYR A 233 10.25 -6.14 22.20
C TYR A 233 9.14 -5.45 22.99
N LYS A 234 8.05 -5.08 22.30
CA LYS A 234 6.83 -4.58 22.94
C LYS A 234 5.61 -4.99 22.14
N THR A 235 4.61 -5.51 22.83
CA THR A 235 3.28 -5.72 22.28
C THR A 235 2.48 -4.43 22.40
N TYR A 236 1.93 -3.97 21.28
CA TYR A 236 0.94 -2.91 21.22
C TYR A 236 -0.43 -3.52 20.97
N ALA A 237 -1.42 -3.02 21.70
CA ALA A 237 -2.79 -3.46 21.62
C ALA A 237 -3.71 -2.25 21.43
N TYR A 238 -4.67 -2.41 20.54
CA TYR A 238 -5.68 -1.40 20.24
C TYR A 238 -7.05 -2.05 20.19
N ILE A 239 -8.04 -1.41 20.81
CA ILE A 239 -9.45 -1.82 20.74
C ILE A 239 -10.09 -1.09 19.58
N TYR A 240 -10.96 -1.78 18.84
CA TYR A 240 -11.82 -1.12 17.86
C TYR A 240 -13.27 -1.59 17.95
N ASP A 241 -14.17 -0.71 17.48
CA ASP A 241 -15.60 -1.00 17.39
C ASP A 241 -16.02 -1.38 15.96
N LYS A 242 -17.32 -1.66 15.79
CA LYS A 242 -17.91 -2.01 14.48
C LYS A 242 -17.81 -0.91 13.41
N ASN A 243 -17.53 0.33 13.82
CA ASN A 243 -17.32 1.47 12.91
C ASN A 243 -15.83 1.66 12.59
N GLY A 244 -14.96 0.78 13.12
CA GLY A 244 -13.52 0.84 12.97
C GLY A 244 -12.89 2.05 13.66
N ILE A 245 -13.50 2.57 14.73
CA ILE A 245 -12.88 3.58 15.59
C ILE A 245 -11.86 2.88 16.48
N ILE A 246 -10.58 3.19 16.31
CA ILE A 246 -9.46 2.53 16.99
C ILE A 246 -8.97 3.39 18.15
N ARG A 247 -8.72 2.77 19.30
CA ARG A 247 -8.12 3.41 20.49
C ARG A 247 -7.16 2.45 21.19
N ALA A 248 -6.18 2.99 21.91
CA ALA A 248 -5.23 2.18 22.67
C ALA A 248 -5.93 1.27 23.71
N ASN A 249 -5.44 0.04 23.84
CA ASN A 249 -5.77 -0.84 24.95
C ASN A 249 -4.78 -0.58 26.10
N GLU A 250 -5.10 0.39 26.94
CA GLU A 250 -4.25 0.83 28.05
C GLU A 250 -3.86 -0.29 29.02
N ILE A 251 -4.72 -1.29 29.21
CA ILE A 251 -4.46 -2.40 30.14
C ILE A 251 -3.30 -3.25 29.62
N LEU A 252 -3.37 -3.69 28.37
CA LEU A 252 -2.31 -4.49 27.76
C LEU A 252 -1.06 -3.68 27.47
N ASN A 253 -1.20 -2.41 27.04
CA ASN A 253 -0.06 -1.56 26.72
C ASN A 253 0.79 -1.17 27.93
N LYS A 254 0.23 -1.28 29.15
CA LYS A 254 0.93 -1.05 30.43
C LYS A 254 1.42 -2.34 31.10
N ASP A 255 1.13 -3.50 30.53
CA ASP A 255 1.60 -4.78 31.06
C ASP A 255 3.11 -4.92 30.83
N SER A 256 3.88 -4.85 31.93
CA SER A 256 5.34 -4.98 31.88
C SER A 256 5.80 -6.35 31.37
N SER A 257 4.97 -7.39 31.42
CA SER A 257 5.31 -8.72 30.89
C SER A 257 5.32 -8.73 29.36
N LEU A 258 4.53 -7.85 28.73
CA LEU A 258 4.40 -7.75 27.27
C LEU A 258 5.42 -6.82 26.63
N SER A 259 6.43 -6.39 27.39
CA SER A 259 7.57 -5.64 26.86
C SER A 259 8.87 -6.00 27.56
N GLY A 260 10.01 -5.92 26.87
CA GLY A 260 11.30 -6.19 27.49
C GLY A 260 12.43 -6.47 26.51
N TYR A 261 13.65 -6.41 27.02
CA TYR A 261 14.84 -6.87 26.31
C TYR A 261 14.89 -8.40 26.31
N SER A 262 15.39 -8.97 25.22
CA SER A 262 15.74 -10.38 25.15
C SER A 262 17.24 -10.56 25.28
N SER A 263 17.69 -11.40 26.22
CA SER A 263 19.05 -11.94 26.28
C SER A 263 19.03 -13.43 26.55
N GLU A 264 20.15 -14.13 26.39
CA GLU A 264 20.35 -15.54 26.71
C GLU A 264 20.02 -15.81 28.18
N LYS A 265 20.49 -14.93 29.08
CA LYS A 265 20.24 -15.07 30.53
C LYS A 265 18.79 -14.78 30.92
N LYS A 266 18.09 -13.93 30.16
CA LYS A 266 16.70 -13.55 30.42
C LYS A 266 15.95 -13.37 29.09
N PRO A 267 15.52 -14.47 28.46
CA PRO A 267 14.88 -14.39 27.16
C PRO A 267 13.49 -13.76 27.28
N PHE A 268 13.18 -12.82 26.38
CA PHE A 268 11.82 -12.32 26.24
C PHE A 268 10.93 -13.44 25.68
N LYS A 269 9.83 -13.74 26.38
CA LYS A 269 9.03 -14.94 26.10
C LYS A 269 8.08 -14.78 24.91
N TYR A 270 7.55 -13.57 24.69
CA TYR A 270 6.39 -13.36 23.80
C TYR A 270 6.81 -12.88 22.41
N LYS A 271 7.58 -13.70 21.69
CA LYS A 271 8.19 -13.34 20.39
C LYS A 271 7.33 -13.63 19.16
N ASN A 272 6.12 -14.18 19.33
CA ASN A 272 5.24 -14.50 18.20
C ASN A 272 3.76 -14.44 18.61
N ALA A 273 2.87 -14.51 17.62
CA ALA A 273 1.42 -14.41 17.84
C ALA A 273 0.88 -15.48 18.80
N SER A 274 1.35 -16.72 18.71
CA SER A 274 0.85 -17.82 19.55
C SER A 274 1.14 -17.55 21.03
N THR A 275 2.41 -17.28 21.37
CA THR A 275 2.83 -17.03 22.76
C THR A 275 2.16 -15.79 23.37
N ILE A 276 1.97 -14.72 22.59
CA ILE A 276 1.24 -13.53 23.03
C ILE A 276 -0.23 -13.85 23.27
N LYS A 277 -0.87 -14.57 22.34
CA LYS A 277 -2.29 -14.95 22.45
C LYS A 277 -2.54 -15.80 23.70
N ASP A 278 -1.70 -16.80 23.95
CA ASP A 278 -1.82 -17.68 25.12
C ASP A 278 -1.68 -16.90 26.42
N TYR A 279 -0.74 -15.95 26.47
CA TYR A 279 -0.59 -15.06 27.62
C TYR A 279 -1.81 -14.17 27.84
N ILE A 280 -2.32 -13.53 26.78
CA ILE A 280 -3.48 -12.65 26.89
C ILE A 280 -4.72 -13.45 27.31
N LEU A 281 -4.96 -14.63 26.75
CA LEU A 281 -6.09 -15.48 27.13
C LEU A 281 -6.01 -15.89 28.61
N LYS A 282 -4.83 -16.28 29.08
CA LYS A 282 -4.62 -16.70 30.47
C LYS A 282 -4.87 -15.58 31.48
N ASN A 283 -4.46 -14.35 31.17
CA ASN A 283 -4.46 -13.25 32.14
C ASN A 283 -5.61 -12.25 31.94
N TYR A 284 -6.21 -12.20 30.75
CA TYR A 284 -7.20 -11.19 30.35
C TYR A 284 -8.41 -11.74 29.58
N GLY A 285 -8.46 -13.06 29.31
CA GLY A 285 -9.45 -13.70 28.43
C GLY A 285 -10.90 -13.77 28.93
N PHE A 286 -11.20 -13.23 30.11
CA PHE A 286 -12.55 -13.16 30.69
C PHE A 286 -13.32 -11.93 30.21
#